data_AF-A0A251N8Q4-F1
#
_entry.id   AF-A0A251N8Q4-F1
#
_cell.length_a   1.000
_cell.length_b   1.000
_cell.length_c   1.000
_cell.angle_alpha   90.00
_cell.angle_beta   90.00
_cell.angle_gamma   90.00
#
_symmetry.space_group_name_H-M   'P 1'
#
loop_
_entity.id
_entity.type
_entity.pdbx_description
1 polymer ?
#
loop_
_entity_poly.entity_id
_entity_poly.type
_entity_poly.pdbx_seq_one_letter_code
_entity_poly.pdbx_strand_id
1 'polypeptide(L)'
;MIVHSKLNFIVLCFSTLFLLLPFTQATDVKYCGQTDEYVVKVQGVEILPDPVVRGKPATFNISASLRTTSRTESINSAPSV
;
A
#
# COMPACT_ATOMS: atom_id res chain seq x y z
N MET A 1 -35.30 26.00 -5.53
CA MET A 1 -34.00 25.89 -6.24
C MET A 1 -32.84 25.41 -5.33
N ILE A 2 -32.75 25.87 -4.07
CA ILE A 2 -31.65 25.54 -3.13
C ILE A 2 -31.58 24.04 -2.77
N VAL A 3 -32.73 23.38 -2.59
CA VAL A 3 -32.80 21.94 -2.23
C VAL A 3 -32.32 21.04 -3.37
N HIS A 4 -32.67 21.37 -4.61
CA HIS A 4 -32.25 20.64 -5.80
C HIS A 4 -30.74 20.76 -6.04
N SER A 5 -30.16 21.95 -5.79
CA SER A 5 -28.72 22.18 -5.87
C SER A 5 -27.95 21.37 -4.82
N LYS A 6 -28.42 21.33 -3.56
CA LYS A 6 -27.83 20.50 -2.51
C LYS A 6 -27.92 19.00 -2.81
N LEU A 7 -29.05 18.53 -3.33
CA LEU A 7 -29.23 17.12 -3.70
C LEU A 7 -28.29 16.71 -4.84
N ASN A 8 -28.16 17.55 -5.88
CA ASN A 8 -27.26 17.29 -7.00
C ASN A 8 -25.78 17.26 -6.56
N PHE A 9 -25.38 18.18 -5.67
CA PHE A 9 -24.02 18.19 -5.11
C PHE A 9 -23.71 16.89 -4.34
N ILE A 10 -24.65 16.41 -3.52
CA ILE A 10 -24.52 15.15 -2.78
C ILE A 10 -24.37 13.97 -3.75
N VAL A 11 -25.23 13.87 -4.77
CA VAL A 11 -25.17 12.82 -5.79
C VAL A 11 -23.82 12.83 -6.52
N LEU A 12 -23.30 14.02 -6.83
CA LEU A 12 -22.00 14.17 -7.50
C LEU A 12 -20.84 13.67 -6.62
N CYS A 13 -20.83 14.01 -5.33
CA CYS A 13 -19.82 13.52 -4.38
C CYS A 13 -19.87 12.00 -4.20
N PHE A 14 -21.05 11.40 -4.12
CA PHE A 14 -21.17 9.95 -4.03
C PHE A 14 -20.70 9.26 -5.31
N SER A 15 -21.05 9.81 -6.48
CA SER A 15 -20.62 9.27 -7.77
C SER A 15 -19.09 9.21 -7.92
N THR A 16 -18.39 10.29 -7.55
CA THR A 16 -16.92 10.32 -7.61
C THR A 16 -16.28 9.37 -6.60
N LEU A 17 -16.84 9.23 -5.41
CA LEU A 17 -16.34 8.31 -4.39
C LEU A 17 -16.48 6.84 -4.83
N PHE A 18 -17.59 6.47 -5.46
CA PHE A 18 -17.82 5.11 -6.00
C PHE A 18 -16.85 4.77 -7.14
N LEU A 19 -16.47 5.75 -7.97
CA LEU A 19 -15.49 5.57 -9.06
C LEU A 19 -14.06 5.35 -8.54
N LEU A 20 -13.73 5.86 -7.35
CA LEU A 20 -12.40 5.74 -6.74
C LEU A 20 -12.26 4.49 -5.85
N LEU A 21 -13.36 3.86 -5.46
CA LEU A 21 -13.40 2.68 -4.61
C LEU A 21 -12.55 1.48 -5.10
N PRO A 22 -12.46 1.14 -6.40
CA PRO A 22 -11.65 0.00 -6.84
C PRO A 22 -10.13 0.24 -6.75
N PHE A 23 -9.68 1.49 -6.51
CA PHE A 23 -8.26 1.82 -6.47
C PHE A 23 -7.59 1.49 -5.12
N THR A 24 -8.36 1.16 -4.07
CA THR A 24 -7.80 0.94 -2.73
C THR A 24 -7.56 -0.54 -2.38
N GLN A 25 -7.39 -1.42 -3.38
CA GLN A 25 -7.18 -2.85 -3.13
C GLN A 25 -5.72 -3.14 -2.75
N ALA A 26 -5.35 -2.81 -1.50
CA ALA A 26 -4.17 -3.38 -0.87
C ALA A 26 -4.57 -4.70 -0.19
N THR A 27 -3.83 -5.77 -0.46
CA THR A 27 -4.00 -7.04 0.26
C THR A 27 -3.56 -6.88 1.71
N ASP A 28 -4.35 -7.43 2.63
CA ASP A 28 -4.01 -7.54 4.05
C ASP A 28 -2.78 -8.47 4.22
N VAL A 29 -1.75 -7.97 4.90
CA VAL A 29 -0.49 -8.71 5.10
C VAL A 29 -0.51 -9.40 6.44
N LYS A 30 -0.63 -10.73 6.40
CA LYS A 30 -0.60 -11.57 7.60
C LYS A 30 0.82 -12.05 7.90
N TYR A 31 1.30 -11.72 9.09
CA TYR A 31 2.57 -12.25 9.61
C TYR A 31 2.36 -13.66 10.18
N CYS A 32 3.35 -14.52 10.02
CA CYS A 32 3.33 -15.87 10.59
C CYS A 32 3.58 -15.87 12.12
N GLY A 33 4.23 -14.83 12.63
CA GLY A 33 4.56 -14.65 14.06
C GLY A 33 4.14 -13.26 14.56
N GLN A 34 4.70 -12.83 15.69
CA GLN A 34 4.38 -11.52 16.24
C GLN A 34 5.00 -10.41 15.37
N THR A 35 4.20 -9.43 14.96
CA THR A 35 4.62 -8.36 14.03
C THR A 35 5.76 -7.50 14.57
N ASP A 36 5.97 -7.46 15.87
CA ASP A 36 7.00 -6.66 16.55
C ASP A 36 8.41 -7.28 16.51
N GLU A 37 8.52 -8.57 16.20
CA GLU A 37 9.79 -9.29 15.98
C GLU A 37 10.48 -8.88 14.68
N TYR A 38 9.73 -8.33 13.73
CA TYR A 38 10.24 -7.93 12.42
C TYR A 38 10.71 -6.48 12.44
N VAL A 39 11.98 -6.27 12.05
CA VAL A 39 12.56 -4.93 11.88
C VAL A 39 11.87 -4.18 10.73
N VAL A 40 11.40 -4.90 9.71
CA VAL A 40 10.64 -4.34 8.60
C VAL A 40 9.16 -4.67 8.79
N LYS A 41 8.33 -3.63 8.83
CA LYS A 41 6.87 -3.73 8.89
C LYS A 41 6.26 -3.35 7.55
N VAL A 42 5.84 -4.36 6.82
CA VAL A 42 4.96 -4.24 5.65
C VAL A 42 3.57 -3.80 6.11
N GLN A 43 3.09 -2.70 5.54
CA GLN A 43 1.77 -2.12 5.78
C GLN A 43 0.74 -2.56 4.75
N GLY A 44 1.17 -2.93 3.54
CA GLY A 44 0.28 -3.39 2.49
C GLY A 44 1.04 -3.78 1.23
N VAL A 45 0.38 -4.57 0.39
CA VAL A 45 0.87 -4.96 -0.93
C VAL A 45 -0.24 -4.73 -1.95
N GLU A 46 0.08 -4.00 -3.00
CA GLU A 46 -0.74 -3.87 -4.20
C GLU A 46 -0.17 -4.80 -5.27
N ILE A 47 -1.02 -5.62 -5.88
CA ILE A 47 -0.64 -6.65 -6.84
C ILE A 47 -1.32 -6.33 -8.16
N LEU A 48 -0.55 -6.30 -9.26
CA LEU A 48 -1.08 -6.03 -10.59
C LEU A 48 -0.55 -7.04 -11.63
N PRO A 49 -1.40 -7.82 -12.31
CA PRO A 49 -2.83 -8.00 -12.07
C PRO A 49 -3.12 -8.84 -10.81
N ASP A 50 -4.27 -8.60 -10.19
CA ASP A 50 -4.84 -9.42 -9.11
C ASP A 50 -6.18 -10.04 -9.58
N PRO A 51 -6.31 -11.37 -9.69
CA PRO A 51 -5.33 -12.40 -9.35
C PRO A 51 -4.19 -12.49 -10.38
N VAL A 52 -3.02 -12.91 -9.90
CA VAL A 52 -1.82 -13.07 -10.73
C VAL A 52 -2.06 -14.08 -11.86
N VAL A 53 -1.74 -13.68 -13.09
CA VAL A 53 -1.91 -14.51 -14.29
C VAL A 53 -0.62 -15.30 -14.55
N ARG A 54 -0.71 -16.63 -14.61
CA ARG A 54 0.45 -17.49 -14.90
C ARG A 54 1.07 -17.20 -16.27
N GLY A 55 2.39 -17.25 -16.34
CA GLY A 55 3.14 -17.03 -17.58
C GLY A 55 3.10 -15.59 -18.09
N LYS A 56 2.58 -14.64 -17.28
CA LYS A 56 2.59 -13.21 -17.56
C LYS A 56 3.36 -12.47 -16.45
N PRO A 57 3.97 -11.31 -16.76
CA PRO A 57 4.54 -10.45 -15.74
C PRO A 57 3.48 -9.97 -14.73
N ALA A 58 3.89 -9.84 -13.48
CA ALA A 58 3.10 -9.22 -12.43
C ALA A 58 3.97 -8.21 -11.67
N THR A 59 3.36 -7.14 -11.21
CA THR A 59 3.97 -6.07 -10.44
C THR A 59 3.47 -6.15 -9.00
N PHE A 60 4.39 -6.04 -8.05
CA PHE A 60 4.10 -6.01 -6.62
C PHE A 60 4.61 -4.68 -6.08
N ASN A 61 3.71 -3.84 -5.58
CA ASN A 61 4.02 -2.58 -4.95
C ASN A 61 3.87 -2.74 -3.43
N ILE A 62 4.97 -2.60 -2.70
CA ILE A 62 5.07 -2.98 -1.29
C ILE A 62 5.30 -1.71 -0.47
N SER A 63 4.36 -1.41 0.41
CA SER A 63 4.48 -0.33 1.39
C SER A 63 5.08 -0.89 2.68
N ALA A 64 6.30 -0.47 3.04
CA ALA A 64 6.99 -0.96 4.23
C ALA A 64 7.70 0.16 4.99
N SER A 65 7.87 -0.04 6.30
CA SER A 65 8.61 0.85 7.19
C SER A 65 9.60 0.05 7.99
N LEU A 66 10.78 0.64 8.22
CA LEU A 66 11.71 0.11 9.19
C LEU A 66 11.28 0.58 10.56
N ARG A 67 11.23 -0.35 11.52
CA ARG A 67 11.28 -0.01 12.93
C ARG A 67 12.68 0.54 13.16
N THR A 68 12.83 1.86 13.11
CA THR A 68 14.10 2.55 13.35
C THR A 68 14.62 2.14 14.72
N THR A 69 15.50 1.14 14.75
CA THR A 69 16.49 1.00 15.80
C THR A 69 17.66 1.80 15.29
N SER A 70 17.95 2.91 15.96
CA SER A 70 19.12 3.74 15.69
C SER A 70 20.40 2.94 15.92
N ARG A 71 20.77 2.08 14.97
CA ARG A 71 22.16 1.73 14.73
C ARG A 71 22.61 2.53 13.54
N THR A 72 23.33 3.60 13.84
CA THR A 72 24.35 4.13 12.94
C THR A 72 25.38 3.01 12.75
N GLU A 73 25.19 2.14 11.76
CA GLU A 73 26.30 1.34 11.26
C GLU A 73 26.93 2.15 10.14
N SER A 74 27.98 2.88 10.51
CA SER A 74 28.92 3.47 9.57
C SER A 74 29.47 2.35 8.72
N ILE A 75 28.91 2.18 7.52
CA ILE A 75 29.56 1.41 6.46
C ILE A 75 30.74 2.22 5.96
N ASN A 76 31.86 2.13 6.69
CA ASN A 76 33.16 2.36 6.09
C ASN A 76 33.37 1.23 5.07
N SER A 77 32.92 1.46 3.85
CA SER A 77 33.32 0.64 2.71
C SER A 77 34.81 0.88 2.46
N ALA A 78 35.67 0.15 3.18
CA ALA A 78 37.03 -0.06 2.73
C ALA A 78 36.97 -0.92 1.45
N PRO A 79 37.69 -0.54 0.38
CA PRO A 79 37.78 -1.41 -0.79
C PRO A 79 38.59 -2.63 -0.40
N SER A 80 37.97 -3.80 -0.41
CA SER A 80 38.68 -5.08 -0.32
C SER A 80 39.07 -5.54 -1.73
N VAL A 81 40.36 -5.28 -2.03
CA VAL A 81 41.30 -5.88 -3.00
C VAL A 81 40.85 -6.02 -4.45
#